data_AF-A0A9P4GBM7-F1
#
_entry.id   AF-A0A9P4GBM7-F1
#
_cell.length_a   1.000
_cell.length_b   1.000
_cell.length_c   1.000
_cell.angle_alpha   90.00
_cell.angle_beta   90.00
_cell.angle_gamma   90.00
#
_symmetry.space_group_name_H-M   'P 1'
#
loop_
_entity.id
_entity.type
_entity.pdbx_description
1 polymer ?
#
loop_
_entity_poly.entity_id
_entity_poly.type
_entity_poly.pdbx_seq_one_letter_code
_entity_poly.pdbx_strand_id
1 'polypeptide(L)'
;MAPGERSEEAWLWYTAVYEAIQEIPHSRVTSYGHIARLVGKPQCPRQVGVCLKNLPSPLPDSSKKSATFHSGNVPWQRVINAKGGISPRGPSAASQQADALRREGVEVRQDAMGQYTVDFGEYGWFPDVLPSEAGLVESSDDEEAEDEAAYHT
;
A
#
# COMPACT_ATOMS: atom_id res chain seq x y z
N MET A 1 17.75 -23.08 8.26
CA MET A 1 16.48 -22.44 7.84
C MET A 1 15.60 -23.51 7.23
N ALA A 2 14.46 -23.82 7.85
CA ALA A 2 13.58 -24.87 7.36
C ALA A 2 12.81 -24.39 6.11
N PRO A 3 12.51 -25.27 5.14
CA PRO A 3 11.82 -24.90 3.90
C PRO A 3 10.37 -24.39 4.06
N GLY A 4 9.77 -24.51 5.25
CA GLY A 4 8.38 -24.10 5.53
C GLY A 4 8.22 -22.67 6.07
N GLU A 5 9.12 -22.21 6.94
CA GLU A 5 9.02 -20.88 7.59
C GLU A 5 9.05 -19.74 6.56
N ARG A 6 9.88 -19.87 5.50
CA ARG A 6 9.94 -18.86 4.43
C ARG A 6 8.63 -18.69 3.66
N SER A 7 7.77 -19.71 3.62
CA SER A 7 6.49 -19.63 2.88
C SER A 7 5.45 -18.85 3.67
N GLU A 8 5.42 -19.00 4.99
CA GLU A 8 4.49 -18.30 5.88
C GLU A 8 4.91 -16.84 6.06
N GLU A 9 6.18 -16.58 6.35
CA GLU A 9 6.71 -15.21 6.45
C GLU A 9 6.50 -14.43 5.16
N ALA A 10 6.74 -15.07 4.00
CA ALA A 10 6.49 -14.46 2.71
C ALA A 10 5.00 -14.20 2.48
N TRP A 11 4.13 -15.12 2.86
CA TRP A 11 2.69 -14.92 2.74
C TRP A 11 2.20 -13.77 3.62
N LEU A 12 2.61 -13.73 4.89
CA LEU A 12 2.31 -12.64 5.83
C LEU A 12 2.83 -11.28 5.30
N TRP A 13 4.05 -11.26 4.76
CA TRP A 13 4.61 -10.06 4.14
C TRP A 13 3.77 -9.58 2.95
N TYR A 14 3.35 -10.48 2.05
CA TYR A 14 2.53 -10.12 0.90
C TYR A 14 1.16 -9.59 1.35
N THR A 15 0.52 -10.27 2.30
CA THR A 15 -0.77 -9.87 2.88
C THR A 15 -0.69 -8.47 3.48
N ALA A 16 0.27 -8.22 4.39
CA ALA A 16 0.45 -6.91 5.02
C ALA A 16 0.70 -5.79 4.00
N VAL A 17 1.51 -6.05 2.96
CA VAL A 17 1.75 -5.07 1.88
C VAL A 17 0.48 -4.79 1.09
N TYR A 18 -0.31 -5.80 0.75
CA TYR A 18 -1.53 -5.61 -0.02
C TYR A 18 -2.61 -4.89 0.78
N GLU A 19 -2.80 -5.25 2.05
CA GLU A 19 -3.73 -4.57 2.97
C GLU A 19 -3.36 -3.10 3.13
N ALA A 20 -2.09 -2.79 3.39
CA ALA A 20 -1.60 -1.41 3.47
C ALA A 20 -1.85 -0.60 2.18
N ILE A 21 -1.74 -1.24 1.00
CA ILE A 21 -2.01 -0.60 -0.29
C ILE A 21 -3.51 -0.37 -0.50
N GLN A 22 -4.38 -1.24 0.01
CA GLN A 22 -5.83 -1.06 -0.05
C GLN A 22 -6.31 0.16 0.74
N GLU A 23 -5.55 0.59 1.74
CA GLU A 23 -5.86 1.78 2.54
C GLU A 23 -5.52 3.11 1.84
N ILE A 24 -4.79 3.08 0.72
CA ILE A 24 -4.49 4.30 -0.03
C ILE A 24 -5.80 4.86 -0.59
N PRO A 25 -6.20 6.10 -0.27
CA PRO A 25 -7.45 6.67 -0.77
C PRO A 25 -7.48 6.82 -2.29
N HIS A 26 -8.69 6.89 -2.86
CA HIS A 26 -8.86 7.26 -4.26
C HIS A 26 -8.27 8.65 -4.53
N SER A 27 -7.72 8.85 -5.73
CA SER A 27 -7.05 10.10 -6.12
C SER A 27 -5.79 10.43 -5.29
N ARG A 28 -5.24 9.46 -4.56
CA ARG A 28 -4.00 9.63 -3.80
C ARG A 28 -2.93 8.63 -4.21
N VAL A 29 -1.68 9.03 -4.06
CA VAL A 29 -0.51 8.23 -4.39
C VAL A 29 0.48 8.20 -3.23
N THR A 30 1.25 7.14 -3.15
CA THR A 30 2.33 7.00 -2.16
C THR A 30 3.55 6.37 -2.79
N SER A 31 4.63 6.22 -2.00
CA SER A 31 5.87 5.62 -2.48
C SER A 31 6.06 4.19 -1.97
N TYR A 32 6.82 3.37 -2.71
CA TYR A 32 7.24 2.04 -2.25
C TYR A 32 7.92 2.07 -0.87
N GLY A 33 8.72 3.10 -0.59
CA GLY A 33 9.37 3.29 0.70
C GLY A 33 8.39 3.61 1.81
N HIS A 34 7.35 4.37 1.51
CA HIS A 34 6.33 4.71 2.49
C HIS A 34 5.49 3.50 2.89
N ILE A 35 5.06 2.68 1.92
CA ILE A 35 4.39 1.39 2.23
C ILE A 35 5.30 0.50 3.07
N ALA A 36 6.58 0.37 2.71
CA ALA A 36 7.54 -0.42 3.47
C ALA A 36 7.69 0.08 4.93
N ARG A 37 7.64 1.41 5.15
CA ARG A 37 7.63 2.02 6.49
C ARG A 37 6.34 1.68 7.24
N LEU A 38 5.19 1.82 6.62
CA LEU A 38 3.87 1.58 7.23
C LEU A 38 3.71 0.12 7.69
N VAL A 39 4.27 -0.84 6.96
CA VAL A 39 4.28 -2.26 7.37
C VAL A 39 5.46 -2.64 8.30
N GLY A 40 6.15 -1.65 8.87
CA GLY A 40 7.23 -1.88 9.85
C GLY A 40 8.56 -2.41 9.28
N LYS A 41 8.78 -2.35 7.96
CA LYS A 41 10.02 -2.79 7.28
C LYS A 41 10.60 -1.70 6.36
N PRO A 42 11.01 -0.52 6.89
CA PRO A 42 11.43 0.62 6.08
C PRO A 42 12.60 0.34 5.13
N GLN A 43 13.45 -0.65 5.42
CA GLN A 43 14.56 -1.11 4.59
C GLN A 43 14.15 -1.98 3.39
N CYS A 44 12.85 -2.27 3.19
CA CYS A 44 12.35 -3.23 2.20
C CYS A 44 11.52 -2.65 1.02
N PRO A 45 11.76 -1.42 0.49
CA PRO A 45 10.94 -0.86 -0.61
C PRO A 45 10.98 -1.70 -1.89
N ARG A 46 12.11 -2.37 -2.17
CA ARG A 46 12.23 -3.27 -3.32
C ARG A 46 11.30 -4.49 -3.18
N GLN A 47 11.11 -4.99 -1.96
CA GLN A 47 10.24 -6.14 -1.72
C GLN A 47 8.76 -5.78 -1.92
N VAL A 48 8.34 -4.55 -1.60
CA VAL A 48 7.01 -4.04 -1.97
C VAL A 48 6.81 -4.09 -3.49
N GLY A 49 7.81 -3.67 -4.26
CA GLY A 49 7.77 -3.78 -5.72
C GLY A 49 7.70 -5.23 -6.23
N VAL A 50 8.32 -6.18 -5.51
CA VAL A 50 8.20 -7.61 -5.82
C VAL A 50 6.78 -8.13 -5.54
N CYS A 51 6.13 -7.70 -4.44
CA CYS A 51 4.73 -8.02 -4.18
C CYS A 51 3.85 -7.54 -5.35
N LEU A 52 3.93 -6.25 -5.71
CA LEU A 52 3.12 -5.71 -6.82
C LEU A 52 3.41 -6.38 -8.18
N LYS A 53 4.65 -6.79 -8.43
CA LYS A 53 4.99 -7.55 -9.65
C LYS A 53 4.30 -8.93 -9.70
N ASN A 54 4.08 -9.55 -8.55
CA ASN A 54 3.46 -10.88 -8.42
C ASN A 54 1.96 -10.81 -8.10
N LEU A 55 1.36 -9.62 -8.11
CA LEU A 55 -0.07 -9.44 -7.91
C LEU A 55 -0.83 -10.09 -9.08
N PRO A 56 -1.67 -11.11 -8.84
CA PRO A 56 -2.36 -11.79 -9.92
C PRO A 56 -3.44 -10.89 -10.55
N SER A 57 -3.75 -11.16 -11.80
CA SER A 57 -4.93 -10.55 -12.45
C SER A 57 -6.22 -11.19 -11.95
N PRO A 58 -7.34 -10.45 -11.88
CA PRO A 58 -8.64 -11.03 -11.57
C PRO A 58 -8.96 -12.17 -12.54
N LEU A 59 -9.38 -13.31 -11.99
CA LEU A 59 -9.83 -14.44 -12.81
C LEU A 59 -11.16 -14.09 -13.47
N PRO A 60 -11.30 -14.24 -14.80
CA PRO A 60 -12.56 -13.97 -15.49
C PRO A 60 -13.60 -15.10 -15.32
N ASP A 61 -13.17 -16.24 -14.80
CA ASP A 61 -13.98 -17.46 -14.67
C ASP A 61 -14.47 -17.62 -13.23
N SER A 62 -15.77 -17.47 -13.03
CA SER A 62 -16.44 -17.62 -11.72
C SER A 62 -16.38 -19.03 -11.15
N SER A 63 -15.95 -20.03 -11.92
CA SER A 63 -15.79 -21.42 -11.45
C SER A 63 -14.50 -21.66 -10.67
N LYS A 64 -13.53 -20.73 -10.70
CA LYS A 64 -12.27 -20.82 -9.95
C LYS A 64 -12.26 -19.85 -8.79
N LYS A 65 -11.73 -20.29 -7.64
CA LYS A 65 -11.54 -19.42 -6.48
C LYS A 65 -10.57 -18.30 -6.87
N SER A 66 -11.07 -17.06 -6.92
CA SER A 66 -10.21 -15.89 -7.12
C SER A 66 -9.19 -15.78 -6.00
N ALA A 67 -7.97 -15.32 -6.31
CA ALA A 67 -7.01 -14.99 -5.27
C ALA A 67 -7.59 -13.90 -4.36
N THR A 68 -7.34 -13.99 -3.05
CA THR A 68 -7.82 -12.98 -2.08
C THR A 68 -7.38 -11.57 -2.48
N PHE A 69 -6.15 -11.43 -2.97
CA PHE A 69 -5.59 -10.18 -3.48
C PHE A 69 -5.30 -10.30 -4.97
N HIS A 70 -5.73 -9.32 -5.74
CA HIS A 70 -5.54 -9.26 -7.19
C HIS A 70 -5.54 -7.79 -7.68
N SER A 71 -5.17 -7.57 -8.94
CA SER A 71 -5.08 -6.22 -9.53
C SER A 71 -6.42 -5.48 -9.67
N GLY A 72 -7.54 -6.11 -9.30
CA GLY A 72 -8.87 -5.51 -9.27
C GLY A 72 -9.31 -5.00 -7.89
N ASN A 73 -8.69 -5.48 -6.80
CA ASN A 73 -9.00 -5.04 -5.44
C ASN A 73 -7.81 -4.41 -4.70
N VAL A 74 -6.58 -4.58 -5.19
CA VAL A 74 -5.40 -3.88 -4.68
C VAL A 74 -5.05 -2.73 -5.65
N PRO A 75 -5.11 -1.46 -5.23
CA PRO A 75 -4.88 -0.29 -6.08
C PRO A 75 -3.38 -0.06 -6.36
N TRP A 76 -2.76 -1.02 -7.02
CA TRP A 76 -1.32 -1.05 -7.33
C TRP A 76 -0.83 0.21 -8.07
N GLN A 77 -1.69 0.83 -8.87
CA GLN A 77 -1.36 2.04 -9.62
C GLN A 77 -1.00 3.23 -8.74
N ARG A 78 -1.47 3.26 -7.48
CA ARG A 78 -1.24 4.34 -6.52
C ARG A 78 0.16 4.32 -5.89
N VAL A 79 0.95 3.26 -6.11
CA VAL A 79 2.31 3.14 -5.56
C VAL A 79 3.34 3.48 -6.63
N ILE A 80 4.06 4.58 -6.44
CA ILE A 80 5.05 5.11 -7.38
C ILE A 80 6.44 5.24 -6.72
N ASN A 81 7.43 5.69 -7.48
CA ASN A 81 8.79 5.83 -6.94
C ASN A 81 8.90 7.04 -5.98
N ALA A 82 9.96 7.08 -5.16
CA ALA A 82 10.16 8.12 -4.15
C ALA A 82 10.36 9.54 -4.72
N LYS A 83 10.58 9.69 -6.02
CA LYS A 83 10.70 10.99 -6.72
C LYS A 83 9.37 11.45 -7.34
N GLY A 84 8.25 10.77 -7.05
CA GLY A 84 6.96 11.03 -7.68
C GLY A 84 6.85 10.49 -9.11
N GLY A 85 7.80 9.68 -9.57
CA GLY A 85 7.80 9.15 -10.94
C GLY A 85 7.18 7.75 -11.05
N ILE A 86 6.57 7.47 -12.19
CA ILE A 86 6.11 6.12 -12.55
C ILE A 86 7.29 5.33 -13.13
N SER A 87 7.65 4.22 -12.49
CA SER A 87 8.78 3.41 -12.94
C SER A 87 8.45 2.64 -14.24
N PRO A 88 9.34 2.65 -15.25
CA PRO A 88 9.17 1.80 -16.43
C PRO A 88 9.38 0.33 -16.03
N ARG A 89 8.36 -0.50 -16.23
CA ARG A 89 8.38 -1.95 -15.90
C ARG A 89 8.21 -2.85 -17.12
N GLY A 90 8.31 -2.28 -18.32
CA GLY A 90 8.12 -2.96 -19.60
C GLY A 90 7.47 -2.03 -20.62
N PRO A 91 7.25 -2.52 -21.85
CA PRO A 91 6.53 -1.79 -22.87
C PRO A 91 5.15 -1.38 -22.34
N SER A 92 4.82 -0.09 -22.43
CA SER A 92 3.52 0.47 -22.04
C SER A 92 3.11 0.35 -20.56
N ALA A 93 3.91 -0.28 -19.69
CA ALA A 93 3.54 -0.44 -18.28
C ALA A 93 3.39 0.92 -17.56
N ALA A 94 4.32 1.85 -17.83
CA ALA A 94 4.27 3.18 -17.24
C ALA A 94 3.08 4.01 -17.75
N SER A 95 2.74 3.90 -19.04
CA SER A 95 1.58 4.60 -19.60
C SER A 95 0.27 4.02 -19.08
N GLN A 96 0.16 2.69 -18.94
CA GLN A 96 -1.03 2.06 -18.34
C GLN A 96 -1.24 2.49 -16.89
N GLN A 97 -0.16 2.58 -16.10
CA GLN A 97 -0.23 3.09 -14.74
C GLN A 97 -0.62 4.58 -14.72
N ALA A 98 -0.06 5.40 -15.61
CA ALA A 98 -0.43 6.81 -15.76
C ALA A 98 -1.92 6.96 -16.09
N ASP A 99 -2.44 6.17 -17.03
CA ASP A 99 -3.84 6.21 -17.43
C ASP A 99 -4.78 5.72 -16.32
N ALA A 100 -4.34 4.75 -15.51
CA ALA A 100 -5.08 4.31 -14.33
C ALA A 100 -5.18 5.42 -13.28
N LEU A 101 -4.09 6.13 -13.01
CA LEU A 101 -4.08 7.29 -12.11
C LEU A 101 -4.95 8.44 -12.63
N ARG A 102 -4.86 8.75 -13.93
CA ARG A 102 -5.71 9.77 -14.57
C ARG A 102 -7.20 9.46 -14.47
N ARG A 103 -7.59 8.19 -14.59
CA ARG A 103 -8.98 7.75 -14.38
C ARG A 103 -9.47 8.00 -12.95
N GLU A 104 -8.56 8.04 -11.98
CA GLU A 104 -8.87 8.42 -10.60
C GLU A 104 -8.81 9.94 -10.36
N GLY A 105 -8.57 10.75 -11.39
CA GLY A 105 -8.46 12.21 -11.26
C GLY A 105 -7.10 12.70 -10.75
N VAL A 106 -6.06 11.87 -10.79
CA VAL A 106 -4.68 12.29 -10.50
C VAL A 106 -4.05 12.91 -11.74
N GLU A 107 -3.52 14.13 -11.62
CA GLU A 107 -2.74 14.75 -12.67
C GLU A 107 -1.39 14.03 -12.84
N VAL A 108 -1.16 13.50 -14.03
CA VAL A 108 0.10 12.84 -14.39
C VAL A 108 0.76 13.60 -15.54
N ARG A 109 1.86 14.28 -15.23
CA ARG A 109 2.65 15.06 -16.19
C ARG A 109 3.60 14.14 -16.94
N GLN A 110 3.82 14.43 -18.22
CA GLN A 110 4.80 13.73 -19.05
C GLN A 110 5.87 14.73 -19.51
N ASP A 111 7.14 14.40 -19.29
CA ASP A 111 8.25 15.24 -19.76
C ASP A 111 8.67 14.91 -21.21
N ALA A 112 9.62 15.68 -21.75
CA ALA A 112 10.15 15.49 -23.10
C ALA A 112 10.87 14.14 -23.31
N MET A 113 11.28 13.48 -22.22
CA MET A 113 11.89 12.15 -22.26
C MET A 113 10.85 11.03 -22.13
N GLY A 114 9.56 11.39 -22.05
CA GLY A 114 8.45 10.45 -21.91
C GLY A 114 8.29 9.90 -20.49
N GLN A 115 8.92 10.48 -19.47
CA GLN A 115 8.76 10.08 -18.08
C GLN A 115 7.47 10.66 -17.51
N TYR A 116 6.73 9.82 -16.80
CA TYR A 116 5.50 10.22 -16.12
C TYR A 116 5.77 10.55 -14.65
N THR A 117 5.27 11.69 -14.19
CA THR A 117 5.45 12.18 -12.82
C THR A 117 4.13 12.68 -12.23
N VAL A 118 4.02 12.55 -10.91
CA VAL A 118 2.89 13.01 -10.09
C VAL A 118 3.43 13.89 -8.98
N ASP A 119 2.72 14.97 -8.69
CA ASP A 119 3.06 15.87 -7.61
C ASP A 119 2.63 15.32 -6.26
N PHE A 120 3.60 14.99 -5.41
CA PHE A 120 3.31 14.53 -4.05
C PHE A 120 2.75 15.64 -3.15
N GLY A 121 2.98 16.92 -3.44
CA GLY A 121 2.39 18.01 -2.67
C GLY A 121 0.87 18.04 -2.79
N GLU A 122 0.34 17.63 -3.94
CA GLU A 122 -1.10 17.67 -4.23
C GLU A 122 -1.78 16.31 -4.01
N TYR A 123 -1.13 15.22 -4.42
CA TYR A 123 -1.71 13.88 -4.43
C TYR A 123 -1.08 12.92 -3.42
N GLY A 124 -0.07 13.35 -2.67
CA GLY A 124 0.65 12.52 -1.72
C GLY A 124 -0.22 12.02 -0.56
N TRP A 125 -0.08 10.74 -0.25
CA TRP A 125 -0.61 10.10 0.95
C TRP A 125 0.54 9.51 1.74
N PHE A 126 0.86 10.20 2.85
CA PHE A 126 2.01 9.90 3.71
C PHE A 126 1.64 9.95 5.20
N PRO A 127 0.67 9.15 5.67
CA PRO A 127 0.36 9.10 7.09
C PRO A 127 1.51 8.45 7.87
N ASP A 128 1.59 8.72 9.18
CA ASP A 128 2.61 8.09 10.04
C ASP A 128 2.27 6.64 10.39
N VAL A 129 0.98 6.31 10.45
CA VAL A 129 0.43 4.97 10.69
C VAL A 129 -0.67 4.66 9.69
N LEU A 130 -1.01 3.38 9.52
CA LEU A 130 -2.13 2.98 8.67
C LEU A 130 -3.46 3.45 9.28
N PRO A 131 -4.42 3.97 8.48
CA PRO A 131 -5.77 4.29 8.95
C PRO A 131 -6.44 3.18 9.78
N SER A 132 -6.23 1.91 9.43
CA SER A 132 -6.72 0.75 10.17
C SER A 132 -6.12 0.63 11.59
N GLU A 133 -4.85 1.00 11.74
CA GLU A 133 -4.10 0.96 13.00
C GLU A 133 -4.36 2.21 13.87
N ALA A 134 -4.68 3.35 13.25
CA ALA A 134 -4.97 4.59 13.96
C ALA A 134 -6.18 4.48 14.91
N GLY A 135 -7.14 3.60 14.61
CA GLY A 135 -8.30 3.37 15.48
C GLY A 135 -8.02 2.49 16.71
N LEU A 136 -6.84 1.87 16.80
CA LEU A 136 -6.46 0.97 17.91
C LEU A 136 -5.71 1.69 19.04
N VAL A 137 -5.15 2.87 18.76
CA VAL A 137 -4.42 3.68 19.75
C VAL A 137 -5.34 4.56 20.60
N GLU A 138 -6.56 4.81 20.17
CA GLU A 138 -7.53 5.61 20.93
C GLU A 138 -8.28 4.81 22.00
N SER A 139 -8.17 3.46 22.03
CA SER A 139 -8.89 2.62 23.00
C SER A 139 -8.06 2.17 24.21
N SER A 140 -6.80 2.61 24.34
CA SER A 140 -5.91 2.15 25.42
C SER A 140 -5.71 3.15 26.58
N ASP A 141 -6.23 4.37 26.50
CA ASP A 141 -6.04 5.41 27.52
C ASP A 141 -7.23 5.58 28.50
N ASP A 142 -8.31 4.80 28.38
CA ASP A 142 -9.53 4.94 29.22
C ASP A 142 -9.64 3.94 30.39
N GLU A 143 -8.63 3.10 30.68
CA GLU A 143 -8.67 2.11 31.78
C GLU A 143 -7.69 2.40 32.96
N GLU A 144 -7.34 3.66 33.23
CA GLU A 144 -6.59 4.03 34.45
C GLU A 144 -7.25 5.20 35.22
N ALA A 145 -8.52 5.08 35.60
CA ALA A 145 -9.14 6.05 36.52
C ALA A 145 -10.35 5.56 37.32
N GLU A 146 -10.34 4.36 37.92
CA GLU A 146 -11.43 3.99 38.87
C GLU A 146 -11.03 3.38 40.23
N ASP A 147 -9.74 3.13 40.53
CA ASP A 147 -9.38 2.37 41.76
C ASP A 147 -8.81 3.20 42.94
N GLU A 148 -9.20 4.47 43.08
CA GLU A 148 -8.77 5.36 44.19
C GLU A 148 -9.96 6.04 44.92
N ALA A 149 -11.11 5.36 45.04
CA ALA A 149 -12.25 5.87 45.81
C ALA A 149 -12.70 4.97 46.99
N ALA A 150 -12.01 3.85 47.26
CA ALA A 150 -12.49 2.85 48.21
C ALA A 150 -11.90 2.91 49.64
N TYR A 151 -11.05 3.89 49.99
CA TYR A 151 -10.38 3.89 51.32
C TYR A 151 -10.75 4.99 52.31
N HIS A 152 -11.83 5.76 52.13
CA HIS A 152 -12.33 6.63 53.20
C HIS A 152 -13.80 6.35 53.51
N THR A 153 -14.02 5.40 54.42
CA THR A 153 -15.19 5.33 55.30
C THR A 153 -14.72 5.04 56.71
#